data_AF-A0A386ZH82-F1
#
_entry.id   AF-A0A386ZH82-F1
#
_cell.length_a   1.000
_cell.length_b   1.000
_cell.length_c   1.000
_cell.angle_alpha   90.00
_cell.angle_beta   90.00
_cell.angle_gamma   90.00
#
_symmetry.space_group_name_H-M   'P 1'
#
loop_
_entity.id
_entity.type
_entity.pdbx_description
1 polymer ?
#
loop_
_entity_poly.entity_id
_entity_poly.type
_entity_poly.pdbx_seq_one_letter_code
_entity_poly.pdbx_strand_id
1 'polypeptide(L)'
;MVVRHQDCDRFPIAVGVSLSKGDPMRTTTSERSRRAAAVLLGLAAGVAALSGCSTTTTPGPVTGQPLTVVTPSATTVVLAPPTTRSGGGQSTTDEIPPPVTPTQAPPTSKPPVTQSNPPAGTTFTGEGLTAAQAAAEQQAVDAGHQPWRLDTVQVAKTFVAGRFGWTTVQTSTGAPMVVFVTNQDGSKVTLHLIQPATKGDAGIWEVDSGVWD
;
A
#
# COMPACT_ATOMS: atom_id res chain seq x y z
N MET A 1 25.27 -41.38 -5.67
CA MET A 1 24.30 -41.00 -4.62
C MET A 1 23.17 -40.27 -5.32
N VAL A 2 22.03 -40.95 -5.53
CA VAL A 2 20.92 -40.46 -6.37
C VAL A 2 19.86 -39.90 -5.43
N VAL A 3 19.65 -38.58 -5.49
CA VAL A 3 18.59 -37.89 -4.74
C VAL A 3 17.32 -37.99 -5.57
N ARG A 4 16.35 -38.79 -5.11
CA ARG A 4 15.01 -38.85 -5.70
C ARG A 4 14.17 -37.69 -5.18
N HIS A 5 13.69 -36.87 -6.10
CA HIS A 5 12.59 -35.93 -5.91
C HIS A 5 11.33 -36.71 -5.50
N GLN A 6 10.70 -36.35 -4.38
CA GLN A 6 9.33 -36.75 -4.09
C GLN A 6 8.40 -35.67 -4.62
N ASP A 7 7.58 -36.07 -5.60
CA ASP A 7 6.34 -35.43 -6.02
C ASP A 7 5.37 -35.31 -4.83
N CYS A 8 4.93 -34.09 -4.52
CA CYS A 8 3.73 -33.88 -3.71
C CYS A 8 2.51 -33.84 -4.63
N ASP A 9 1.89 -35.01 -4.75
CA ASP A 9 0.62 -35.29 -5.41
C ASP A 9 -0.54 -34.49 -4.75
N ARG A 10 -1.10 -33.57 -5.53
CA ARG A 10 -2.53 -33.51 -5.94
C ARG A 10 -3.56 -34.09 -4.96
N PHE A 11 -4.27 -33.21 -4.25
CA PHE A 11 -5.61 -33.50 -3.73
C PHE A 11 -6.67 -32.65 -4.44
N PRO A 12 -7.66 -33.24 -5.13
CA PRO A 12 -8.86 -32.52 -5.55
C PRO A 12 -9.87 -32.48 -4.40
N ILE A 13 -10.13 -31.30 -3.84
CA ILE A 13 -11.33 -31.10 -2.99
C ILE A 13 -12.50 -30.78 -3.91
N ALA A 14 -13.35 -31.78 -4.10
CA ALA A 14 -14.68 -31.61 -4.67
C ALA A 14 -15.56 -30.89 -3.64
N VAL A 15 -15.98 -29.65 -3.94
CA VAL A 15 -17.03 -28.96 -3.19
C VAL A 15 -18.34 -29.10 -3.98
N GLY A 16 -19.25 -29.90 -3.42
CA GLY A 16 -20.59 -30.11 -3.93
C GLY A 16 -21.54 -28.96 -3.59
N VAL A 17 -22.16 -28.42 -4.64
CA VAL A 17 -23.58 -28.02 -4.80
C VAL A 17 -24.33 -27.49 -3.57
N SER A 18 -24.85 -26.26 -3.67
CA SER A 18 -26.26 -26.03 -3.37
C SER A 18 -26.83 -24.91 -4.24
N LEU A 19 -27.70 -25.31 -5.16
CA LEU A 19 -28.50 -24.43 -6.02
C LEU A 19 -29.73 -24.01 -5.21
N SER A 20 -29.78 -22.76 -4.74
CA SER A 20 -31.02 -22.19 -4.18
C SER A 20 -31.66 -21.29 -5.22
N LYS A 21 -32.80 -21.74 -5.74
CA LYS A 21 -33.66 -21.04 -6.68
C LYS A 21 -34.77 -20.38 -5.85
N GLY A 22 -34.74 -19.05 -5.78
CA GLY A 22 -35.76 -18.23 -5.14
C GLY A 22 -36.10 -17.04 -6.06
N ASP A 23 -37.36 -17.01 -6.47
CA ASP A 23 -38.01 -16.15 -7.45
C ASP A 23 -37.95 -14.62 -7.20
N PRO A 24 -38.27 -13.80 -8.22
CA PRO A 24 -38.05 -12.35 -8.21
C PRO A 24 -39.21 -11.59 -7.59
N MET A 25 -38.91 -10.51 -6.86
CA MET A 25 -39.90 -9.48 -6.57
C MET A 25 -39.29 -8.08 -6.68
N ARG A 26 -39.71 -7.36 -7.72
CA ARG A 26 -39.53 -5.92 -7.85
C ARG A 26 -40.32 -5.22 -6.76
N THR A 27 -39.71 -4.28 -6.06
CA THR A 27 -40.37 -3.01 -5.71
C THR A 27 -39.32 -1.95 -5.41
N THR A 28 -39.43 -0.86 -6.15
CA THR A 28 -38.76 0.42 -5.97
C THR A 28 -39.10 1.03 -4.62
N THR A 29 -38.18 1.79 -3.99
CA THR A 29 -38.38 3.18 -3.50
C THR A 29 -37.15 3.65 -2.72
N SER A 30 -36.65 4.81 -3.13
CA SER A 30 -35.62 5.61 -2.46
C SER A 30 -36.17 6.25 -1.19
N GLU A 31 -35.42 6.27 -0.08
CA GLU A 31 -35.33 7.49 0.73
C GLU A 31 -34.20 7.48 1.78
N ARG A 32 -33.53 8.63 1.85
CA ARG A 32 -32.67 9.10 2.95
C ARG A 32 -33.39 8.98 4.30
N SER A 33 -32.71 8.48 5.34
CA SER A 33 -32.70 9.16 6.65
C SER A 33 -31.76 8.56 7.70
N ARG A 34 -30.80 9.40 8.10
CA ARG A 34 -30.44 9.81 9.48
C ARG A 34 -30.54 8.78 10.62
N ARG A 35 -29.36 8.55 11.22
CA ARG A 35 -29.03 8.45 12.66
C ARG A 35 -30.00 7.66 13.56
N ALA A 36 -29.50 6.56 14.13
CA ALA A 36 -29.67 6.24 15.55
C ALA A 36 -28.64 5.19 16.00
N ALA A 37 -27.98 5.49 17.12
CA ALA A 37 -27.20 4.56 17.88
C ALA A 37 -28.09 3.50 18.54
N ALA A 38 -27.61 2.26 18.64
CA ALA A 38 -28.12 1.30 19.62
C ALA A 38 -26.96 0.39 20.06
N VAL A 39 -26.50 0.67 21.27
CA VAL A 39 -25.69 -0.21 22.13
C VAL A 39 -26.59 -1.35 22.57
N LEU A 40 -26.18 -2.61 22.38
CA LEU A 40 -26.66 -3.73 23.19
C LEU A 40 -25.53 -4.71 23.53
N LEU A 41 -25.35 -4.86 24.84
CA LEU A 41 -24.61 -5.89 25.58
C LEU A 41 -25.26 -7.27 25.44
N GLY A 42 -24.44 -8.33 25.61
CA GLY A 42 -24.87 -9.70 25.94
C GLY A 42 -24.06 -10.75 25.17
N LEU A 43 -22.95 -11.32 25.65
CA LEU A 43 -22.68 -12.20 26.81
C LEU A 43 -23.18 -13.65 26.62
N ALA A 44 -22.26 -14.58 26.33
CA ALA A 44 -22.11 -15.90 27.01
C ALA A 44 -21.31 -16.96 26.21
N ALA A 45 -20.19 -17.38 26.80
CA ALA A 45 -19.72 -18.75 27.10
C ALA A 45 -19.69 -19.91 26.07
N GLY A 46 -18.53 -20.61 26.07
CA GLY A 46 -18.36 -22.04 25.75
C GLY A 46 -17.70 -22.30 24.37
N VAL A 47 -16.74 -23.20 24.17
CA VAL A 47 -16.20 -24.33 24.93
C VAL A 47 -14.74 -24.57 24.48
N ALA A 48 -13.89 -25.00 25.40
CA ALA A 48 -12.50 -25.41 25.16
C ALA A 48 -12.42 -26.72 24.34
N ALA A 49 -11.48 -26.80 23.40
CA ALA A 49 -10.95 -28.07 22.92
C ALA A 49 -9.45 -27.94 22.64
N LEU A 50 -8.72 -28.90 23.19
CA LEU A 50 -7.27 -29.05 23.27
C LEU A 50 -6.69 -29.63 21.99
N SER A 51 -5.51 -29.18 21.56
CA SER A 51 -4.41 -29.93 20.87
C SER A 51 -3.37 -28.89 20.40
N GLY A 52 -2.18 -28.76 21.01
CA GLY A 52 -1.01 -29.65 20.84
C GLY A 52 -0.38 -29.39 19.46
N CYS A 53 0.80 -28.78 19.29
CA CYS A 53 2.11 -29.17 19.84
C CYS A 53 3.00 -27.96 20.22
N SER A 54 3.65 -28.10 21.36
CA SER A 54 4.67 -27.22 21.92
C SER A 54 6.04 -27.45 21.26
N THR A 55 6.70 -26.40 20.79
CA THR A 55 8.16 -26.36 20.70
C THR A 55 8.70 -25.62 21.91
N THR A 56 8.95 -26.40 22.96
CA THR A 56 9.64 -26.00 24.18
C THR A 56 11.10 -25.68 23.85
N THR A 57 11.49 -24.42 23.87
CA THR A 57 12.90 -24.01 23.92
C THR A 57 13.31 -23.86 25.38
N THR A 58 14.13 -24.81 25.83
CA THR A 58 14.78 -24.86 27.15
C THR A 58 15.64 -23.62 27.43
N PRO A 59 15.41 -22.87 28.52
CA PRO A 59 16.41 -21.97 29.09
C PRO A 59 17.34 -22.78 30.00
N GLY A 60 18.61 -22.89 29.63
CA GLY A 60 19.64 -23.44 30.52
C GLY A 60 19.95 -22.48 31.68
N PRO A 61 20.34 -22.98 32.86
CA PRO A 61 20.82 -22.14 33.95
C PRO A 61 22.22 -21.62 33.63
N VAL A 62 22.33 -20.33 33.30
CA VAL A 62 23.62 -19.62 33.24
C VAL A 62 23.99 -19.12 34.64
N THR A 63 24.86 -19.90 35.27
CA THR A 63 25.59 -19.53 36.48
C THR A 63 26.57 -18.39 36.18
N GLY A 64 26.32 -17.23 36.80
CA GLY A 64 27.32 -16.28 37.32
C GLY A 64 28.35 -15.68 36.36
N GLN A 65 28.17 -14.40 35.99
CA GLN A 65 29.29 -13.46 35.83
C GLN A 65 28.95 -12.10 36.48
N PRO A 66 29.92 -11.44 37.13
CA PRO A 66 29.73 -10.19 37.85
C PRO A 66 29.42 -9.01 36.92
N LEU A 67 28.50 -8.16 37.38
CA LEU A 67 28.13 -6.88 36.78
C LEU A 67 29.36 -5.98 36.65
N THR A 68 29.77 -5.68 35.42
CA THR A 68 30.60 -4.51 35.14
C THR A 68 29.68 -3.39 34.68
N VAL A 69 29.43 -2.43 35.57
CA VAL A 69 28.72 -1.18 35.24
C VAL A 69 29.63 -0.38 34.32
N VAL A 70 29.32 -0.33 33.03
CA VAL A 70 29.98 0.59 32.10
C VAL A 70 29.19 1.89 32.09
N THR A 71 29.73 2.87 32.82
CA THR A 71 29.33 4.27 32.81
C THR A 71 29.42 4.82 31.38
N PRO A 72 28.34 5.36 30.79
CA PRO A 72 28.47 6.12 29.55
C PRO A 72 29.20 7.44 29.85
N SER A 73 30.39 7.61 29.26
CA SER A 73 31.07 8.91 29.21
C SER A 73 30.21 9.91 28.44
N ALA A 74 29.89 11.02 29.09
CA ALA A 74 29.33 12.19 28.47
C ALA A 74 30.37 12.77 27.48
N THR A 75 30.08 12.70 26.18
CA THR A 75 30.86 13.41 25.17
C THR A 75 30.45 14.88 25.21
N THR A 76 31.35 15.70 25.75
CA THR A 76 31.28 17.16 25.76
C THR A 76 31.37 17.71 24.33
N VAL A 77 30.54 18.73 24.11
CA VAL A 77 30.40 19.59 22.94
C VAL A 77 31.73 20.22 22.49
N VAL A 78 32.03 20.20 21.19
CA VAL A 78 32.94 21.17 20.57
C VAL A 78 32.16 22.03 19.58
N LEU A 79 31.84 23.25 20.00
CA LEU A 79 31.42 24.34 19.12
C LEU A 79 32.58 24.67 18.17
N ALA A 80 32.37 24.51 16.86
CA ALA A 80 33.20 25.15 15.85
C ALA A 80 32.66 26.57 15.55
N PRO A 81 33.53 27.57 15.37
CA PRO A 81 33.13 28.97 15.15
C PRO A 81 32.51 29.22 13.75
N PRO A 82 31.64 30.23 13.60
CA PRO A 82 31.10 30.62 12.30
C PRO A 82 32.17 31.39 11.51
N THR A 83 32.57 30.88 10.34
CA THR A 83 33.40 31.63 9.39
C THR A 83 32.55 32.03 8.18
N THR A 84 32.21 33.31 8.13
CA THR A 84 31.79 34.05 6.95
C THR A 84 32.78 33.86 5.79
N ARG A 85 32.29 33.48 4.60
CA ARG A 85 32.96 33.80 3.33
C ARG A 85 31.96 34.45 2.38
N SER A 86 32.03 35.77 2.37
CA SER A 86 31.68 36.63 1.24
C SER A 86 32.69 36.39 0.11
N GLY A 87 32.22 36.32 -1.12
CA GLY A 87 33.07 36.13 -2.31
C GLY A 87 32.22 36.12 -3.57
N GLY A 88 32.03 37.31 -4.14
CA GLY A 88 31.35 37.50 -5.42
C GLY A 88 32.11 36.89 -6.60
N GLY A 89 31.35 36.40 -7.57
CA GLY A 89 31.80 35.97 -8.87
C GLY A 89 30.73 36.32 -9.89
N GLN A 90 30.66 37.60 -10.23
CA GLN A 90 29.91 38.13 -11.36
C GLN A 90 30.71 37.79 -12.62
N SER A 91 30.19 36.90 -13.47
CA SER A 91 30.65 36.76 -14.86
C SER A 91 29.47 37.03 -15.77
N THR A 92 29.36 38.31 -16.12
CA THR A 92 28.74 38.82 -17.35
C THR A 92 29.68 38.45 -18.51
N THR A 93 29.22 37.71 -19.51
CA THR A 93 29.83 37.69 -20.86
C THR A 93 28.79 37.21 -21.88
N ASP A 94 28.57 38.11 -22.85
CA ASP A 94 28.10 37.98 -24.22
C ASP A 94 26.78 37.27 -24.58
N GLU A 95 25.80 38.14 -24.76
CA GLU A 95 24.71 38.11 -25.72
C GLU A 95 25.21 37.84 -27.16
N ILE A 96 24.76 36.72 -27.75
CA ILE A 96 24.65 36.51 -29.20
C ILE A 96 23.17 36.24 -29.51
N PRO A 97 22.44 37.13 -30.22
CA PRO A 97 21.20 36.77 -30.91
C PRO A 97 21.51 36.37 -32.37
N PRO A 98 20.64 35.70 -33.15
CA PRO A 98 19.52 34.77 -32.90
C PRO A 98 19.72 33.43 -33.70
N PRO A 99 18.77 32.48 -33.67
CA PRO A 99 17.81 32.42 -34.78
C PRO A 99 16.37 32.24 -34.30
N VAL A 100 15.46 32.98 -34.93
CA VAL A 100 14.01 32.86 -34.77
C VAL A 100 13.57 31.43 -35.07
N THR A 101 13.25 30.68 -34.01
CA THR A 101 12.61 29.37 -34.14
C THR A 101 11.19 29.61 -34.64
N PRO A 102 10.73 28.89 -35.68
CA PRO A 102 9.39 29.07 -36.21
C PRO A 102 8.35 28.89 -35.09
N THR A 103 7.49 29.89 -34.96
CA THR A 103 6.25 29.87 -34.19
C THR A 103 5.45 28.64 -34.62
N GLN A 104 5.60 27.52 -33.88
CA GLN A 104 4.67 26.40 -34.00
C GLN A 104 3.31 26.92 -33.58
N ALA A 105 2.35 26.79 -34.50
CA ALA A 105 0.96 27.07 -34.23
C ALA A 105 0.53 26.35 -32.93
N PRO A 106 -0.31 26.98 -32.09
CA PRO A 106 -0.81 26.33 -30.89
C PRO A 106 -1.40 24.97 -31.27
N PRO A 107 -1.01 23.87 -30.60
CA PRO A 107 -1.57 22.57 -30.90
C PRO A 107 -3.08 22.66 -30.76
N THR A 108 -3.77 22.37 -31.87
CA THR A 108 -5.22 22.19 -31.93
C THR A 108 -5.65 21.40 -30.70
N SER A 109 -6.39 22.06 -29.81
CA SER A 109 -6.99 21.45 -28.63
C SER A 109 -7.70 20.18 -29.06
N LYS A 110 -7.15 19.03 -28.70
CA LYS A 110 -7.83 17.74 -28.87
C LYS A 110 -9.18 17.90 -28.16
N PRO A 111 -10.31 17.56 -28.81
CA PRO A 111 -11.61 17.61 -28.16
C PRO A 111 -11.53 16.86 -26.83
N PRO A 112 -12.18 17.35 -25.75
CA PRO A 112 -12.22 16.64 -24.50
C PRO A 112 -12.78 15.26 -24.81
N VAL A 113 -11.93 14.24 -24.69
CA VAL A 113 -12.40 12.86 -24.74
C VAL A 113 -13.26 12.75 -23.50
N THR A 114 -14.57 12.67 -23.68
CA THR A 114 -15.49 12.36 -22.59
C THR A 114 -15.15 10.94 -22.17
N GLN A 115 -14.14 10.79 -21.32
CA GLN A 115 -13.71 9.49 -20.82
C GLN A 115 -14.80 9.07 -19.84
N SER A 116 -15.79 8.35 -20.36
CA SER A 116 -16.85 7.78 -19.55
C SER A 116 -16.21 6.84 -18.54
N ASN A 117 -16.53 7.06 -17.26
CA ASN A 117 -16.14 6.16 -16.21
C ASN A 117 -16.61 4.72 -16.51
N PRO A 118 -15.81 3.70 -16.17
CA PRO A 118 -16.26 2.32 -16.26
C PRO A 118 -17.57 2.10 -15.49
N PRO A 119 -18.39 1.11 -15.89
CA PRO A 119 -19.53 0.70 -15.08
C PRO A 119 -19.10 0.28 -13.66
N ALA A 120 -19.94 0.55 -12.67
CA ALA A 120 -19.76 0.04 -11.31
C ALA A 120 -19.64 -1.50 -11.33
N GLY A 121 -18.75 -2.02 -10.49
CA GLY A 121 -18.36 -3.43 -10.44
C GLY A 121 -17.26 -3.82 -11.42
N THR A 122 -16.79 -2.92 -12.30
CA THR A 122 -15.69 -3.25 -13.23
C THR A 122 -14.39 -3.48 -12.46
N THR A 123 -13.85 -4.69 -12.56
CA THR A 123 -12.58 -5.05 -11.93
C THR A 123 -11.38 -4.63 -12.77
N PHE A 124 -10.26 -4.30 -12.12
CA PHE A 124 -8.98 -4.08 -12.78
C PHE A 124 -7.82 -4.70 -11.99
N THR A 125 -6.76 -5.07 -12.71
CA THR A 125 -5.51 -5.56 -12.14
C THR A 125 -4.69 -4.40 -11.57
N GLY A 126 -4.03 -4.65 -10.46
CA GLY A 126 -3.08 -3.74 -9.82
C GLY A 126 -1.72 -3.68 -10.53
N GLU A 127 -0.64 -3.65 -9.75
CA GLU A 127 0.73 -3.47 -10.24
C GLU A 127 1.34 -4.78 -10.76
N GLY A 128 1.07 -5.90 -10.08
CA GLY A 128 1.44 -7.24 -10.54
C GLY A 128 2.92 -7.56 -10.38
N LEU A 129 3.54 -7.14 -9.27
CA LEU A 129 4.94 -7.44 -9.00
C LEU A 129 5.16 -8.94 -8.81
N THR A 130 6.20 -9.45 -9.47
CA THR A 130 6.71 -10.78 -9.15
C THR A 130 7.38 -10.78 -7.77
N ALA A 131 7.48 -11.95 -7.12
CA ALA A 131 8.15 -12.07 -5.82
C ALA A 131 9.60 -11.53 -5.83
N ALA A 132 10.33 -11.70 -6.94
CA ALA A 132 11.69 -11.18 -7.09
C ALA A 132 11.72 -9.65 -7.18
N GLN A 133 10.77 -9.04 -7.91
CA GLN A 133 10.65 -7.58 -7.98
C GLN A 133 10.22 -6.99 -6.63
N ALA A 134 9.25 -7.61 -5.96
CA ALA A 134 8.83 -7.22 -4.62
C ALA A 134 9.99 -7.27 -3.61
N ALA A 135 10.83 -8.30 -3.66
CA ALA A 135 12.01 -8.38 -2.80
C ALA A 135 13.02 -7.27 -3.09
N ALA A 136 13.24 -6.92 -4.36
CA ALA A 136 14.11 -5.81 -4.74
C ALA A 136 13.52 -4.45 -4.31
N GLU A 137 12.21 -4.24 -4.44
CA GLU A 137 11.53 -3.04 -3.95
C GLU A 137 11.61 -2.94 -2.42
N GLN A 138 11.43 -4.05 -1.71
CA GLN A 138 11.59 -4.08 -0.25
C GLN A 138 13.00 -3.63 0.15
N GLN A 139 14.05 -4.16 -0.50
CA GLN A 139 15.43 -3.73 -0.24
C GLN A 139 15.66 -2.24 -0.53
N ALA A 140 15.05 -1.72 -1.58
CA ALA A 140 15.13 -0.29 -1.90
C ALA A 140 14.46 0.57 -0.80
N VAL A 141 13.31 0.13 -0.29
CA VAL A 141 12.59 0.79 0.81
C VAL A 141 13.36 0.72 2.11
N ASP A 142 13.96 -0.43 2.42
CA ASP A 142 14.82 -0.61 3.59
C ASP A 142 16.08 0.29 3.50
N ALA A 143 16.54 0.59 2.30
CA ALA A 143 17.61 1.56 2.03
C ALA A 143 17.14 3.03 2.01
N GLY A 144 15.87 3.30 2.31
CA GLY A 144 15.30 4.64 2.41
C GLY A 144 14.72 5.21 1.10
N HIS A 145 14.64 4.41 0.04
CA HIS A 145 13.98 4.82 -1.20
C HIS A 145 12.46 4.63 -1.11
N GLN A 146 11.67 5.57 -1.64
CA GLN A 146 10.20 5.44 -1.70
C GLN A 146 9.55 5.03 -0.36
N PRO A 147 9.83 5.71 0.78
CA PRO A 147 9.29 5.32 2.08
C PRO A 147 7.75 5.31 2.13
N TRP A 148 7.09 5.97 1.18
CA TRP A 148 5.65 5.93 0.99
C TRP A 148 5.10 4.53 0.71
N ARG A 149 5.92 3.57 0.24
CA ARG A 149 5.53 2.17 0.03
C ARG A 149 5.13 1.44 1.32
N LEU A 150 5.50 1.97 2.50
CA LEU A 150 5.11 1.42 3.80
C LEU A 150 3.72 1.87 4.28
N ASP A 151 3.10 2.84 3.58
CA ASP A 151 1.80 3.41 3.93
C ASP A 151 0.74 3.02 2.88
N THR A 152 -0.28 2.29 3.30
CA THR A 152 -1.36 1.80 2.41
C THR A 152 -2.10 2.92 1.69
N VAL A 153 -2.32 4.06 2.37
CA VAL A 153 -3.04 5.20 1.81
C VAL A 153 -2.19 5.93 0.77
N GLN A 154 -0.89 6.08 1.01
CA GLN A 154 0.03 6.69 0.05
C GLN A 154 0.23 5.82 -1.18
N VAL A 155 0.33 4.49 -1.01
CA VAL A 155 0.36 3.55 -2.14
C VAL A 155 -0.92 3.67 -2.97
N ALA A 156 -2.09 3.65 -2.34
CA ALA A 156 -3.38 3.81 -3.02
C ALA A 156 -3.45 5.13 -3.81
N LYS A 157 -3.04 6.25 -3.21
CA LYS A 157 -3.01 7.57 -3.87
C LYS A 157 -2.07 7.59 -5.07
N THR A 158 -0.86 7.07 -4.91
CA THR A 158 0.15 7.01 -5.97
C THR A 158 -0.33 6.15 -7.14
N PHE A 159 -0.95 5.00 -6.84
CA PHE A 159 -1.52 4.11 -7.84
C PHE A 159 -2.62 4.79 -8.67
N VAL A 160 -3.63 5.41 -8.04
CA VAL A 160 -4.72 6.07 -8.79
C VAL A 160 -4.23 7.30 -9.55
N ALA A 161 -3.23 8.01 -9.04
CA ALA A 161 -2.61 9.13 -9.74
C ALA A 161 -1.92 8.66 -11.02
N GLY A 162 -1.12 7.58 -10.94
CA GLY A 162 -0.43 7.02 -12.10
C GLY A 162 -1.36 6.35 -13.10
N ARG A 163 -2.39 5.63 -12.62
CA ARG A 163 -3.27 4.84 -13.49
C ARG A 163 -4.45 5.61 -14.07
N PHE A 164 -5.06 6.49 -13.28
CA PHE A 164 -6.28 7.21 -13.66
C PHE A 164 -6.08 8.72 -13.79
N GLY A 165 -4.88 9.25 -13.48
CA GLY A 165 -4.60 10.68 -13.52
C GLY A 165 -5.24 11.46 -12.37
N TRP A 166 -5.68 10.78 -11.30
CA TRP A 166 -6.37 11.42 -10.18
C TRP A 166 -5.37 12.13 -9.27
N THR A 167 -5.42 13.47 -9.25
CA THR A 167 -4.49 14.28 -8.47
C THR A 167 -5.05 14.71 -7.12
N THR A 168 -6.39 14.80 -7.00
CA THR A 168 -7.04 15.17 -5.75
C THR A 168 -8.09 14.14 -5.36
N VAL A 169 -7.77 13.35 -4.34
CA VAL A 169 -8.61 12.23 -3.92
C VAL A 169 -8.85 12.25 -2.42
N GLN A 170 -10.02 11.79 -2.02
CA GLN A 170 -10.33 11.43 -0.65
C GLN A 170 -10.11 9.93 -0.46
N THR A 171 -9.58 9.54 0.69
CA THR A 171 -9.26 8.14 0.99
C THR A 171 -9.86 7.74 2.32
N SER A 172 -10.41 6.53 2.40
CA SER A 172 -10.77 5.89 3.66
C SER A 172 -10.31 4.43 3.67
N THR A 173 -9.97 3.92 4.85
CA THR A 173 -9.52 2.55 5.04
C THR A 173 -10.67 1.69 5.54
N GLY A 174 -10.82 0.49 4.98
CA GLY A 174 -11.80 -0.50 5.40
C GLY A 174 -11.18 -1.60 6.26
N ALA A 175 -11.37 -2.85 5.83
CA ALA A 175 -10.58 -3.99 6.28
C ALA A 175 -9.07 -3.70 6.12
N PRO A 176 -8.16 -4.40 6.83
CA PRO A 176 -6.74 -4.04 6.91
C PRO A 176 -5.99 -3.97 5.57
N MET A 177 -6.59 -4.50 4.50
CA MET A 177 -6.01 -4.61 3.16
C MET A 177 -6.86 -3.89 2.10
N VAL A 178 -7.81 -3.04 2.51
CA VAL A 178 -8.75 -2.37 1.59
C VAL A 178 -8.72 -0.86 1.79
N VAL A 179 -8.52 -0.13 0.68
CA VAL A 179 -8.59 1.33 0.64
C VAL A 179 -9.65 1.76 -0.37
N PHE A 180 -10.57 2.61 0.07
CA PHE A 180 -11.53 3.27 -0.79
C PHE A 180 -10.97 4.62 -1.21
N VAL A 181 -11.03 4.91 -2.51
CA VAL A 181 -10.53 6.16 -3.08
C VAL A 181 -11.65 6.83 -3.86
N THR A 182 -11.94 8.09 -3.55
CA THR A 182 -12.94 8.92 -4.24
C THR A 182 -12.26 10.12 -4.89
N ASN A 183 -12.43 10.27 -6.20
CA ASN A 183 -11.94 11.43 -6.95
C ASN A 183 -12.87 12.65 -6.77
N GLN A 184 -12.39 13.84 -7.12
CA GLN A 184 -13.17 15.08 -7.07
C GLN A 184 -14.42 15.07 -7.95
N ASP A 185 -14.41 14.33 -9.06
CA ASP A 185 -15.57 14.18 -9.95
C ASP A 185 -16.63 13.20 -9.41
N GLY A 186 -16.37 12.60 -8.24
CA GLY A 186 -17.25 11.64 -7.59
C GLY A 186 -17.00 10.18 -7.98
N SER A 187 -16.08 9.90 -8.91
CA SER A 187 -15.66 8.55 -9.27
C SER A 187 -15.04 7.83 -8.08
N LYS A 188 -15.30 6.54 -7.94
CA LYS A 188 -14.81 5.75 -6.80
C LYS A 188 -14.16 4.46 -7.26
N VAL A 189 -13.14 4.06 -6.52
CA VAL A 189 -12.56 2.72 -6.61
C VAL A 189 -12.34 2.14 -5.23
N THR A 190 -12.54 0.84 -5.13
CA THR A 190 -12.09 0.03 -4.00
C THR A 190 -10.80 -0.68 -4.42
N LEU A 191 -9.73 -0.51 -3.66
CA LEU A 191 -8.44 -1.13 -3.91
C LEU A 191 -8.17 -2.21 -2.87
N HIS A 192 -7.70 -3.37 -3.34
CA HIS A 192 -7.17 -4.45 -2.53
C HIS A 192 -5.65 -4.41 -2.58
N LEU A 193 -5.03 -4.30 -1.40
CA LEU A 193 -3.59 -4.18 -1.25
C LEU A 193 -3.02 -5.44 -0.61
N ILE A 194 -1.80 -5.83 -1.01
CA ILE A 194 -1.06 -6.95 -0.46
C ILE A 194 0.34 -6.51 -0.02
N GLN A 195 0.98 -7.35 0.80
CA GLN A 195 2.40 -7.23 1.11
C GLN A 195 3.17 -8.41 0.49
N PRO A 196 3.75 -8.25 -0.70
CA PRO A 196 4.26 -9.38 -1.47
C PRO A 196 5.59 -9.95 -0.93
N ALA A 197 6.40 -9.17 -0.22
CA ALA A 197 7.72 -9.57 0.29
C ALA A 197 7.72 -9.86 1.81
N THR A 198 7.72 -8.80 2.63
CA THR A 198 7.70 -8.88 4.10
C THR A 198 6.31 -8.55 4.61
N LYS A 199 5.85 -9.21 5.69
CA LYS A 199 4.55 -8.93 6.33
C LYS A 199 4.70 -8.01 7.54
N GLY A 200 3.67 -7.23 7.86
CA GLY A 200 3.62 -6.33 9.01
C GLY A 200 4.11 -4.92 8.71
N ASP A 201 4.44 -4.14 9.74
CA ASP A 201 4.66 -2.68 9.59
C ASP A 201 5.88 -2.30 8.74
N ALA A 202 6.84 -3.23 8.57
CA ALA A 202 8.02 -3.03 7.73
C ALA A 202 7.81 -3.49 6.27
N GLY A 203 6.68 -4.14 5.96
CA GLY A 203 6.40 -4.68 4.65
C GLY A 203 5.92 -3.63 3.66
N ILE A 204 6.47 -3.64 2.46
CA ILE A 204 5.94 -2.81 1.36
C ILE A 204 4.51 -3.22 1.01
N TRP A 205 3.70 -2.23 0.63
CA TRP A 205 2.36 -2.43 0.11
C TRP A 205 2.32 -2.27 -1.40
N GLU A 206 1.51 -3.10 -2.03
CA GLU A 206 1.24 -3.10 -3.47
C GLU A 206 -0.26 -3.22 -3.70
N VAL A 207 -0.79 -2.55 -4.72
CA VAL A 207 -2.15 -2.82 -5.20
C VAL A 207 -2.15 -4.13 -5.99
N ASP A 208 -2.91 -5.12 -5.53
CA ASP A 208 -3.11 -6.40 -6.23
C ASP A 208 -4.24 -6.30 -7.26
N SER A 209 -5.35 -5.70 -6.82
CA SER A 209 -6.58 -5.60 -7.62
C SER A 209 -7.45 -4.43 -7.15
N GLY A 210 -8.45 -4.08 -7.95
CA GLY A 210 -9.46 -3.12 -7.55
C GLY A 210 -10.74 -3.23 -8.35
N VAL A 211 -11.75 -2.50 -7.89
CA VAL A 211 -13.11 -2.49 -8.44
C VAL A 211 -13.59 -1.06 -8.55
N TRP A 212 -14.21 -0.72 -9.68
CA TRP A 212 -14.91 0.55 -9.88
C TRP A 212 -16.24 0.55 -9.12
N ASP A 213 -16.60 1.66 -8.46
CA ASP A 213 -17.86 1.82 -7.71
C ASP A 213 -18.68 3.01 -8.24
#